data_AF-A0AAE3WNA4-F1
#
_entry.id   AF-A0AAE3WNA4-F1
#
_cell.length_a   1.000
_cell.length_b   1.000
_cell.length_c   1.000
_cell.angle_alpha   90.00
_cell.angle_beta   90.00
_cell.angle_gamma   90.00
#
_symmetry.space_group_name_H-M   'P 1'
#
loop_
_entity.id
_entity.type
_entity.pdbx_description
1 polymer ?
#
loop_
_entity_poly.entity_id
_entity_poly.type
_entity_poly.pdbx_seq_one_letter_code
_entity_poly.pdbx_strand_id
1 'polypeptide(L)'
;LEYLVQGGPVSEILPNGFRAVLPADTTVNVDIKKDGTAIADFSNEFKNYKKEDEQKIVQSVTWTLTQFSSIDKVKLRINGHELKEMPVGGTPISDDLSRKDGINLETAGVNDLTATHPLTVYYLAENEDSEYYVPVTKRIDNSEKDDITAAINELAKGPSKVSGLLTDFSEDVKLVSKPKIKDGRVTLDFNQSIFGSADEKTKMISSEVLN
;
A
#
# COMPACT_ATOMS: atom_id res chain seq x y z
N LEU A 1 11.01 1.84 -12.90
CA LEU A 1 10.55 0.45 -13.19
C LEU A 1 11.71 -0.49 -13.47
N GLU A 2 12.76 -0.07 -14.18
CA GLU A 2 13.97 -0.90 -14.42
C GLU A 2 14.62 -1.41 -13.11
N TYR A 3 14.62 -0.59 -12.05
CA TYR A 3 15.05 -0.98 -10.70
C TYR A 3 14.10 -1.96 -9.98
N LEU A 4 13.03 -2.43 -10.61
CA LEU A 4 12.20 -3.52 -10.08
C LEU A 4 12.56 -4.88 -10.69
N VAL A 5 13.45 -4.92 -11.68
CA VAL A 5 13.80 -6.11 -12.47
C VAL A 5 14.78 -6.99 -11.71
N GLN A 6 14.46 -8.28 -11.60
CA GLN A 6 15.33 -9.28 -10.99
C GLN A 6 16.64 -9.41 -11.78
N GLY A 7 17.78 -9.30 -11.09
CA GLY A 7 19.10 -9.30 -11.73
C GLY A 7 19.44 -8.00 -12.47
N GLY A 8 18.57 -6.99 -12.42
CA GLY A 8 18.84 -5.64 -12.91
C GLY A 8 19.62 -4.79 -11.90
N PRO A 9 19.74 -3.46 -12.12
CA PRO A 9 20.60 -2.57 -11.34
C PRO A 9 20.23 -2.46 -9.84
N VAL A 10 19.05 -2.95 -9.44
CA VAL A 10 18.65 -3.02 -8.04
C VAL A 10 19.44 -4.06 -7.25
N SER A 11 20.06 -5.06 -7.88
CA SER A 11 20.84 -6.10 -7.20
C SER A 11 21.93 -5.53 -6.30
N GLU A 12 22.53 -4.40 -6.70
CA GLU A 12 23.65 -3.76 -6.01
C GLU A 12 23.21 -2.95 -4.78
N ILE A 13 21.91 -2.68 -4.64
CA ILE A 13 21.36 -1.81 -3.59
C ILE A 13 20.14 -2.43 -2.89
N LEU A 14 19.89 -3.72 -3.12
CA LEU A 14 18.73 -4.42 -2.59
C LEU A 14 18.91 -4.62 -1.07
N PRO A 15 18.04 -4.04 -0.22
CA PRO A 15 18.15 -4.22 1.22
C PRO A 15 17.88 -5.68 1.62
N ASN A 16 18.49 -6.14 2.72
CA ASN A 16 18.27 -7.48 3.24
C ASN A 16 16.78 -7.69 3.58
N GLY A 17 16.28 -8.90 3.32
CA GLY A 17 14.86 -9.24 3.53
C GLY A 17 13.92 -8.78 2.41
N PHE A 18 14.41 -8.07 1.39
CA PHE A 18 13.63 -7.69 0.21
C PHE A 18 14.08 -8.44 -1.04
N ARG A 19 13.21 -8.46 -2.06
CA ARG A 19 13.51 -9.01 -3.38
C ARG A 19 12.95 -8.13 -4.50
N ALA A 20 13.56 -8.21 -5.67
CA ALA A 20 13.03 -7.63 -6.89
C ALA A 20 11.67 -8.26 -7.29
N VAL A 21 10.93 -7.58 -8.16
CA VAL A 21 9.52 -7.86 -8.44
C VAL A 21 9.30 -8.36 -9.85
N LEU A 22 9.87 -7.68 -10.85
CA LEU A 22 9.70 -8.02 -12.25
C LEU A 22 10.66 -9.15 -12.65
N PRO A 23 10.25 -10.08 -13.54
CA PRO A 23 11.13 -11.13 -14.03
C PRO A 23 12.41 -10.60 -14.65
N ALA A 24 13.48 -11.38 -14.59
CA ALA A 24 14.75 -11.05 -15.23
C ALA A 24 14.58 -10.72 -16.71
N ASP A 25 15.45 -9.84 -17.21
CA ASP A 25 15.49 -9.37 -18.60
C ASP A 25 14.24 -8.60 -19.09
N THR A 26 13.29 -8.30 -18.19
CA THR A 26 12.14 -7.45 -18.52
C THR A 26 12.60 -6.02 -18.83
N THR A 27 12.23 -5.51 -20.00
CA THR A 27 12.40 -4.10 -20.37
C THR A 27 11.05 -3.40 -20.41
N VAL A 28 11.05 -2.06 -20.33
CA VAL A 28 9.81 -1.28 -20.28
C VAL A 28 9.98 0.12 -20.87
N ASN A 29 8.99 0.55 -21.63
CA ASN A 29 8.82 1.96 -22.01
C ASN A 29 7.69 2.59 -21.20
N VAL A 30 7.85 3.85 -20.80
CA VAL A 30 6.82 4.60 -20.07
C VAL A 30 6.44 5.85 -20.85
N ASP A 31 5.16 5.95 -21.19
CA ASP A 31 4.56 7.09 -21.89
C ASP A 31 3.56 7.79 -20.97
N ILE A 32 3.93 9.00 -20.52
CA ILE A 32 3.15 9.79 -19.57
C ILE A 32 2.24 10.77 -20.32
N LYS A 33 0.94 10.60 -20.16
CA LYS A 33 -0.10 11.43 -20.77
C LYS A 33 -0.38 12.68 -19.93
N LYS A 34 -0.93 13.71 -20.59
CA LYS A 34 -1.30 14.98 -19.94
C LYS A 34 -2.41 14.85 -18.90
N ASP A 35 -3.19 13.77 -18.95
CA ASP A 35 -4.29 13.50 -18.03
C ASP A 35 -3.88 12.72 -16.77
N GLY A 36 -2.57 12.53 -16.56
CA GLY A 36 -2.00 11.79 -15.42
C GLY A 36 -1.82 10.29 -15.65
N THR A 37 -2.19 9.76 -16.82
CA THR A 37 -2.05 8.33 -17.14
C THR A 37 -0.63 8.00 -17.60
N ALA A 38 0.04 7.06 -16.93
CA ALA A 38 1.28 6.45 -17.41
C ALA A 38 0.99 5.10 -18.06
N ILE A 39 1.36 4.96 -19.33
CA ILE A 39 1.32 3.66 -20.03
C ILE A 39 2.68 3.00 -19.88
N ALA A 40 2.74 1.89 -19.15
CA ALA A 40 3.93 1.06 -19.03
C ALA A 40 3.83 -0.13 -19.99
N ASP A 41 4.66 -0.11 -21.02
CA ASP A 41 4.70 -1.12 -22.08
C ASP A 41 5.93 -2.01 -21.92
N PHE A 42 5.68 -3.24 -21.49
CA PHE A 42 6.72 -4.21 -21.12
C PHE A 42 7.09 -5.15 -22.27
N SER A 43 8.30 -5.69 -22.25
CA SER A 43 8.70 -6.79 -23.13
C SER A 43 8.04 -8.13 -22.75
N ASN A 44 8.24 -9.17 -23.56
CA ASN A 44 7.59 -10.48 -23.35
C ASN A 44 8.00 -11.17 -22.04
N GLU A 45 9.21 -10.89 -21.55
CA GLU A 45 9.79 -11.46 -20.32
C GLU A 45 8.95 -11.12 -19.09
N PHE A 46 8.16 -10.05 -19.15
CA PHE A 46 7.18 -9.69 -18.11
C PHE A 46 6.21 -10.84 -17.79
N LYS A 47 6.02 -11.83 -18.68
CA LYS A 47 5.16 -13.00 -18.43
C LYS A 47 5.82 -14.06 -17.54
N ASN A 48 7.12 -13.98 -17.28
CA ASN A 48 7.90 -15.02 -16.63
C ASN A 48 7.87 -14.94 -15.08
N TYR A 49 6.73 -14.58 -14.50
CA TYR A 49 6.53 -14.57 -13.05
C TYR A 49 5.74 -15.79 -12.58
N LYS A 50 5.83 -16.08 -11.28
CA LYS A 50 5.02 -17.11 -10.64
C LYS A 50 3.62 -16.58 -10.33
N LYS A 51 2.58 -17.39 -10.53
CA LYS A 51 1.17 -16.96 -10.35
C LYS A 51 0.91 -16.30 -9.00
N GLU A 52 1.59 -16.74 -7.94
CA GLU A 52 1.44 -16.22 -6.57
C GLU A 52 1.92 -14.76 -6.41
N ASP A 53 2.66 -14.22 -7.38
CA ASP A 53 3.19 -12.85 -7.38
C ASP A 53 2.40 -11.91 -8.28
N GLU A 54 1.36 -12.38 -8.96
CA GLU A 54 0.64 -11.61 -9.98
C GLU A 54 0.08 -10.29 -9.45
N GLN A 55 -0.64 -10.32 -8.32
CA GLN A 55 -1.15 -9.10 -7.69
C GLN A 55 -0.03 -8.21 -7.15
N LYS A 56 1.06 -8.82 -6.64
CA LYS A 56 2.21 -8.06 -6.11
C LYS A 56 2.87 -7.25 -7.22
N ILE A 57 2.97 -7.81 -8.42
CA ILE A 57 3.53 -7.14 -9.60
C ILE A 57 2.66 -5.95 -10.01
N VAL A 58 1.34 -6.14 -10.12
CA VAL A 58 0.41 -5.05 -10.47
C VAL A 58 0.53 -3.92 -9.44
N GLN A 59 0.44 -4.24 -8.15
CA GLN A 59 0.53 -3.27 -7.07
C GLN A 59 1.88 -2.56 -7.05
N SER A 60 2.98 -3.29 -7.19
CA SER A 60 4.34 -2.73 -7.20
C SER A 60 4.54 -1.72 -8.33
N VAL A 61 4.14 -2.07 -9.56
CA VAL A 61 4.24 -1.16 -10.71
C VAL A 61 3.36 0.07 -10.49
N THR A 62 2.10 -0.12 -10.07
CA THR A 62 1.15 0.97 -9.85
C THR A 62 1.64 1.96 -8.79
N TRP A 63 2.06 1.47 -7.62
CA TRP A 63 2.53 2.32 -6.52
C TRP A 63 3.87 3.00 -6.82
N THR A 64 4.75 2.30 -7.56
CA THR A 64 6.04 2.87 -8.02
C THR A 64 5.82 4.00 -9.02
N LEU A 65 4.92 3.86 -9.99
CA LEU A 65 4.66 4.92 -10.97
C LEU A 65 3.91 6.10 -10.36
N THR A 66 2.91 5.83 -9.52
CA THR A 66 2.08 6.87 -8.88
C THR A 66 2.76 7.59 -7.73
N GLN A 67 4.07 7.37 -7.49
CA GLN A 67 4.85 8.21 -6.60
C GLN A 67 5.13 9.60 -7.21
N PHE A 68 5.14 9.70 -8.54
CA PHE A 68 5.40 10.95 -9.24
C PHE A 68 4.11 11.76 -9.36
N SER A 69 4.16 13.04 -9.01
CA SER A 69 2.96 13.91 -9.02
C SER A 69 2.29 14.08 -10.39
N SER A 70 3.01 13.79 -11.47
CA SER A 70 2.47 13.79 -12.84
C SER A 70 1.74 12.51 -13.22
N ILE A 71 1.72 11.49 -12.35
CA ILE A 71 1.14 10.18 -12.62
C ILE A 71 0.17 9.80 -11.49
N ASP A 72 -1.11 9.69 -11.81
CA ASP A 72 -2.16 9.25 -10.89
C ASP A 72 -2.83 7.93 -11.31
N LYS A 73 -2.69 7.56 -12.60
CA LYS A 73 -3.26 6.37 -13.23
C LYS A 73 -2.21 5.60 -14.01
N VAL A 74 -2.36 4.29 -14.11
CA VAL A 74 -1.45 3.38 -14.80
C VAL A 74 -2.21 2.49 -15.77
N LYS A 75 -1.66 2.29 -16.95
CA LYS A 75 -2.09 1.27 -17.91
C LYS A 75 -0.93 0.34 -18.23
N LEU A 76 -1.23 -0.95 -18.31
CA LEU A 76 -0.23 -1.99 -18.57
C LEU A 76 -0.37 -2.52 -20.00
N ARG A 77 0.76 -2.65 -20.69
CA ARG A 77 0.88 -3.26 -22.02
C ARG A 77 2.00 -4.29 -22.06
N ILE A 78 1.90 -5.25 -22.99
CA ILE A 78 3.01 -6.13 -23.36
C ILE A 78 3.19 -6.05 -24.87
N ASN A 79 4.37 -5.64 -25.32
CA ASN A 79 4.72 -5.42 -26.73
C ASN A 79 3.65 -4.60 -27.49
N GLY A 80 3.21 -3.50 -26.89
CA GLY A 80 2.21 -2.60 -27.47
C GLY A 80 0.75 -3.06 -27.34
N HIS A 81 0.49 -4.28 -26.85
CA HIS A 81 -0.86 -4.81 -26.66
C HIS A 81 -1.39 -4.49 -25.27
N GLU A 82 -2.61 -3.95 -25.20
CA GLU A 82 -3.30 -3.64 -23.94
C GLU A 82 -3.66 -4.92 -23.17
N LEU A 83 -3.41 -4.88 -21.86
CA LEU A 83 -3.82 -5.94 -20.94
C LEU A 83 -5.15 -5.61 -20.28
N LYS A 84 -6.11 -6.54 -20.40
CA LYS A 84 -7.35 -6.54 -19.61
C LYS A 84 -7.27 -7.44 -18.38
N GLU A 85 -6.33 -8.36 -18.40
CA GLU A 85 -6.01 -9.28 -17.32
C GLU A 85 -4.51 -9.61 -17.36
N MET A 86 -3.97 -9.99 -16.21
CA MET A 86 -2.59 -10.42 -16.10
C MET A 86 -2.39 -11.80 -16.76
N PRO A 87 -1.28 -12.02 -17.48
CA PRO A 87 -1.14 -13.13 -18.42
C PRO A 87 -1.01 -14.54 -17.82
N VAL A 88 -0.70 -14.70 -16.54
CA VAL A 88 -0.41 -16.01 -15.93
C VAL A 88 -1.60 -16.57 -15.12
N GLY A 89 -2.19 -15.74 -14.28
CA GLY A 89 -3.27 -16.10 -13.37
C GLY A 89 -4.63 -15.50 -13.74
N GLY A 90 -4.69 -14.59 -14.71
CA GLY A 90 -5.92 -13.95 -15.16
C GLY A 90 -6.47 -12.90 -14.19
N THR A 91 -5.64 -12.33 -13.31
CA THR A 91 -6.07 -11.22 -12.44
C THR A 91 -6.57 -10.06 -13.30
N PRO A 92 -7.83 -9.62 -13.16
CA PRO A 92 -8.38 -8.52 -13.95
C PRO A 92 -7.61 -7.21 -13.72
N ILE A 93 -7.43 -6.44 -14.79
CA ILE A 93 -6.75 -5.15 -14.79
C ILE A 93 -7.72 -4.11 -15.34
N SER A 94 -8.00 -3.05 -14.58
CA SER A 94 -8.80 -1.94 -15.08
C SER A 94 -7.96 -1.01 -15.95
N ASP A 95 -8.64 -0.18 -16.74
CA ASP A 95 -8.00 0.88 -17.54
C ASP A 95 -7.47 2.05 -16.69
N ASP A 96 -7.69 2.05 -15.38
CA ASP A 96 -7.47 3.18 -14.48
C ASP A 96 -6.74 2.80 -13.19
N LEU A 97 -5.85 1.80 -13.25
CA LEU A 97 -5.08 1.35 -12.08
C LEU A 97 -4.46 2.54 -11.33
N SER A 98 -4.68 2.58 -10.02
CA SER A 98 -4.24 3.63 -9.13
C SER A 98 -3.98 3.08 -7.72
N ARG A 99 -3.56 3.93 -6.79
CA ARG A 99 -3.42 3.52 -5.38
C ARG A 99 -4.76 3.16 -4.72
N LYS A 100 -5.89 3.58 -5.31
CA LYS A 100 -7.24 3.27 -4.80
C LYS A 100 -7.62 1.80 -4.98
N ASP A 101 -6.96 1.10 -5.91
CA ASP A 101 -7.10 -0.35 -6.06
C ASP A 101 -6.50 -1.14 -4.89
N GLY A 102 -5.75 -0.45 -4.02
CA GLY A 102 -5.19 -0.99 -2.79
C GLY A 102 -3.80 -1.61 -2.96
N ILE A 103 -3.28 -2.14 -1.85
CA ILE A 103 -2.00 -2.85 -1.75
C ILE A 103 -2.06 -3.81 -0.56
N ASN A 104 -1.43 -4.98 -0.70
CA ASN A 104 -1.42 -6.01 0.36
C ASN A 104 -2.83 -6.25 0.93
N LEU A 105 -3.79 -6.53 0.03
CA LEU A 105 -5.21 -6.65 0.38
C LEU A 105 -5.40 -7.69 1.49
N GLU A 106 -6.12 -7.33 2.54
CA GLU A 106 -6.50 -8.29 3.59
C GLU A 106 -7.61 -9.22 3.05
N THR A 107 -7.22 -10.42 2.64
CA THR A 107 -8.13 -11.41 2.02
C THR A 107 -8.56 -12.54 2.96
N ALA A 108 -8.14 -12.51 4.23
CA ALA A 108 -8.51 -13.54 5.20
C ALA A 108 -10.01 -13.44 5.54
N GLY A 109 -10.66 -14.61 5.68
CA GLY A 109 -12.08 -14.68 6.05
C GLY A 109 -13.06 -14.37 4.91
N VAL A 110 -14.33 -14.20 5.27
CA VAL A 110 -15.40 -13.84 4.33
C VAL A 110 -15.50 -12.33 4.26
N ASN A 111 -15.19 -11.76 3.10
CA ASN A 111 -15.25 -10.32 2.86
C ASN A 111 -16.42 -9.99 1.93
N ASP A 112 -17.43 -9.30 2.44
CA ASP A 112 -18.53 -8.79 1.61
C ASP A 112 -18.10 -7.48 0.92
N LEU A 113 -17.71 -7.60 -0.34
CA LEU A 113 -17.26 -6.47 -1.14
C LEU A 113 -18.36 -5.44 -1.44
N THR A 114 -19.64 -5.81 -1.27
CA THR A 114 -20.79 -4.92 -1.50
C THR A 114 -21.17 -4.13 -0.25
N ALA A 115 -20.89 -4.69 0.93
CA ALA A 115 -21.15 -4.06 2.23
C ALA A 115 -19.95 -3.27 2.77
N THR A 116 -18.80 -3.33 2.11
CA THR A 116 -17.55 -2.68 2.56
C THR A 116 -16.89 -1.83 1.49
N HIS A 117 -15.99 -0.95 1.89
CA HIS A 117 -15.09 -0.19 1.00
C HIS A 117 -13.62 -0.35 1.45
N PRO A 118 -12.64 -0.18 0.52
CA PRO A 118 -11.22 -0.37 0.85
C PRO A 118 -10.62 0.87 1.52
N LEU A 119 -9.84 0.65 2.58
CA LEU A 119 -9.05 1.69 3.24
C LEU A 119 -7.63 1.19 3.51
N THR A 120 -6.62 1.91 3.03
CA THR A 120 -5.21 1.57 3.27
C THR A 120 -4.76 2.15 4.61
N VAL A 121 -4.24 1.26 5.47
CA VAL A 121 -3.69 1.57 6.80
C VAL A 121 -2.25 1.10 6.86
N TYR A 122 -1.36 1.90 7.45
CA TYR A 122 0.05 1.54 7.58
C TYR A 122 0.31 0.89 8.93
N TYR A 123 1.03 -0.24 8.91
CA TYR A 123 1.52 -0.94 10.09
C TYR A 123 3.05 -0.99 10.05
N LEU A 124 3.67 -1.41 11.15
CA LEU A 124 5.11 -1.55 11.26
C LEU A 124 5.53 -2.99 10.99
N ALA A 125 6.71 -3.15 10.42
CA ALA A 125 7.44 -4.40 10.34
C ALA A 125 8.92 -4.11 10.64
N GLU A 126 9.63 -5.12 11.09
CA GLU A 126 11.06 -5.03 11.39
C GLU A 126 11.82 -6.17 10.72
N ASN A 127 13.03 -5.86 10.27
CA ASN A 127 14.05 -6.85 9.95
C ASN A 127 15.31 -6.54 10.78
N GLU A 128 16.39 -7.30 10.57
CA GLU A 128 17.64 -7.12 11.34
C GLU A 128 18.25 -5.70 11.20
N ASP A 129 17.95 -5.01 10.10
CA ASP A 129 18.60 -3.74 9.75
C ASP A 129 17.73 -2.50 10.01
N SER A 130 16.40 -2.65 10.02
CA SER A 130 15.48 -1.51 10.02
C SER A 130 14.04 -1.87 10.39
N GLU A 131 13.34 -0.89 10.95
CA GLU A 131 11.88 -0.84 10.98
C GLU A 131 11.36 -0.11 9.74
N TYR A 132 10.24 -0.56 9.19
CA TYR A 132 9.63 0.02 8.01
C TYR A 132 8.09 -0.09 8.03
N TYR A 133 7.47 0.86 7.34
CA TYR A 133 6.01 0.94 7.25
C TYR A 133 5.49 0.09 6.09
N VAL A 134 4.52 -0.77 6.40
CA VAL A 134 3.85 -1.66 5.44
C VAL A 134 2.39 -1.20 5.28
N PRO A 135 2.00 -0.71 4.09
CA PRO A 135 0.59 -0.41 3.82
C PRO A 135 -0.21 -1.71 3.65
N VAL A 136 -1.38 -1.77 4.25
CA VAL A 136 -2.35 -2.88 4.15
C VAL A 136 -3.73 -2.30 3.85
N THR A 137 -4.37 -2.76 2.77
CA THR A 137 -5.75 -2.37 2.47
C THR A 137 -6.73 -3.28 3.19
N LYS A 138 -7.45 -2.71 4.16
CA LYS A 138 -8.51 -3.36 4.94
C LYS A 138 -9.88 -3.10 4.33
N ARG A 139 -10.87 -3.88 4.77
CA ARG A 139 -12.28 -3.71 4.40
C ARG A 139 -13.02 -3.02 5.54
N ILE A 140 -13.56 -1.83 5.28
CA ILE A 140 -14.30 -1.03 6.25
C ILE A 140 -15.79 -1.12 5.92
N ASP A 141 -16.64 -1.30 6.94
CA ASP A 141 -18.09 -1.31 6.76
C ASP A 141 -18.58 -0.01 6.10
N ASN A 142 -19.45 -0.14 5.09
CA ASN A 142 -20.03 1.00 4.39
C ASN A 142 -20.91 1.88 5.29
N SER A 143 -21.28 1.42 6.49
CA SER A 143 -21.97 2.25 7.48
C SER A 143 -21.05 3.32 8.08
N GLU A 144 -19.74 3.07 8.14
CA GLU A 144 -18.74 4.06 8.51
C GLU A 144 -18.47 4.98 7.32
N LYS A 145 -18.63 6.29 7.55
CA LYS A 145 -18.52 7.33 6.52
C LYS A 145 -17.36 8.28 6.76
N ASP A 146 -16.72 8.21 7.92
CA ASP A 146 -15.54 8.98 8.27
C ASP A 146 -14.31 8.08 8.24
N ASP A 147 -13.67 8.01 7.06
CA ASP A 147 -12.48 7.19 6.84
C ASP A 147 -11.29 7.61 7.70
N ILE A 148 -11.25 8.86 8.21
CA ILE A 148 -10.22 9.30 9.14
C ILE A 148 -10.41 8.59 10.47
N THR A 149 -11.63 8.62 11.01
CA THR A 149 -11.96 7.90 12.25
C THR A 149 -11.78 6.39 12.06
N ALA A 150 -12.19 5.84 10.91
CA ALA A 150 -11.99 4.43 10.59
C ALA A 150 -10.49 4.04 10.59
N ALA A 151 -9.64 4.84 9.94
CA ALA A 151 -8.19 4.59 9.89
C ALA A 151 -7.58 4.59 11.30
N ILE A 152 -7.93 5.56 12.15
CA ILE A 152 -7.45 5.61 13.54
C ILE A 152 -7.91 4.39 14.35
N ASN A 153 -9.16 3.98 14.18
CA ASN A 153 -9.69 2.79 14.85
C ASN A 153 -8.95 1.52 14.39
N GLU A 154 -8.62 1.39 13.10
CA GLU A 154 -7.86 0.25 12.57
C GLU A 154 -6.38 0.25 12.97
N LEU A 155 -5.76 1.42 13.17
CA LEU A 155 -4.42 1.54 13.75
C LEU A 155 -4.41 1.06 15.20
N ALA A 156 -5.39 1.49 16.01
CA ALA A 156 -5.54 1.06 17.40
C ALA A 156 -5.85 -0.43 17.55
N LYS A 157 -6.69 -0.99 16.65
CA LYS A 157 -6.95 -2.45 16.60
C LYS A 157 -5.72 -3.26 16.22
N GLY A 158 -4.82 -2.68 15.42
CA GLY A 158 -3.64 -3.34 14.90
C GLY A 158 -3.89 -4.26 13.70
N PRO A 159 -2.82 -4.91 13.19
CA PRO A 159 -2.89 -5.80 12.04
C PRO A 159 -3.49 -7.16 12.40
N SER A 160 -3.77 -7.99 11.39
CA SER A 160 -4.22 -9.37 11.60
C SER A 160 -3.20 -10.16 12.42
N LYS A 161 -3.68 -11.08 13.27
CA LYS A 161 -2.80 -11.94 14.09
C LYS A 161 -1.87 -12.78 13.20
N VAL A 162 -0.61 -12.92 13.62
CA VAL A 162 0.42 -13.72 12.90
C VAL A 162 0.69 -13.21 11.47
N SER A 163 0.49 -11.91 11.22
CA SER A 163 0.80 -11.27 9.92
C SER A 163 2.29 -10.94 9.73
N GLY A 164 3.08 -10.98 10.82
CA GLY A 164 4.44 -10.44 10.82
C GLY A 164 4.50 -8.91 10.89
N LEU A 165 3.36 -8.26 11.14
CA LEU A 165 3.23 -6.81 11.32
C LEU A 165 2.87 -6.49 12.78
N LEU A 166 3.18 -5.26 13.19
CA LEU A 166 2.87 -4.72 14.52
C LEU A 166 2.26 -3.31 14.42
N THR A 167 1.65 -2.87 15.51
CA THR A 167 1.21 -1.49 15.72
C THR A 167 1.79 -1.01 17.04
N ASP A 168 2.22 0.25 17.10
CA ASP A 168 2.67 0.89 18.33
C ASP A 168 1.52 1.61 19.05
N PHE A 169 0.30 1.55 18.50
CA PHE A 169 -0.90 2.06 19.15
C PHE A 169 -1.35 1.13 20.28
N SER A 170 -1.68 1.71 21.42
CA SER A 170 -2.51 1.03 22.42
C SER A 170 -3.92 0.78 21.86
N GLU A 171 -4.51 -0.37 22.18
CA GLU A 171 -5.90 -0.70 21.82
C GLU A 171 -6.93 0.27 22.43
N ASP A 172 -6.54 1.01 23.46
CA ASP A 172 -7.39 2.01 24.11
C ASP A 172 -7.38 3.37 23.40
N VAL A 173 -6.52 3.59 22.40
CA VAL A 173 -6.46 4.85 21.65
C VAL A 173 -7.80 5.14 20.97
N LYS A 174 -8.36 6.32 21.25
CA LYS A 174 -9.63 6.79 20.70
C LYS A 174 -9.58 8.27 20.41
N LEU A 175 -10.33 8.70 19.40
CA LEU A 175 -10.62 10.11 19.19
C LEU A 175 -11.69 10.56 20.20
N VAL A 176 -11.44 11.68 20.89
CA VAL A 176 -12.38 12.29 21.83
C VAL A 176 -13.23 13.40 21.20
N SER A 177 -12.85 13.84 20.00
CA SER A 177 -13.60 14.77 19.16
C SER A 177 -13.61 14.29 17.71
N LYS A 178 -14.64 14.69 16.95
CA LYS A 178 -14.67 14.41 15.50
C LYS A 178 -13.47 15.06 14.79
N PRO A 179 -12.82 14.37 13.83
CA PRO A 179 -11.76 14.96 13.02
C PRO A 179 -12.20 16.27 12.37
N LYS A 180 -11.30 17.25 12.33
CA LYS A 180 -11.51 18.51 11.61
C LYS A 180 -10.60 18.56 10.40
N ILE A 181 -11.17 18.81 9.23
CA ILE A 181 -10.42 18.96 7.98
C ILE A 181 -10.55 20.40 7.52
N LYS A 182 -9.43 21.08 7.31
CA LYS A 182 -9.40 22.42 6.72
C LYS A 182 -8.16 22.56 5.84
N ASP A 183 -8.38 22.92 4.56
CA ASP A 183 -7.31 23.18 3.59
C ASP A 183 -6.28 22.03 3.48
N GLY A 184 -6.77 20.78 3.47
CA GLY A 184 -5.92 19.57 3.43
C GLY A 184 -5.23 19.22 4.76
N ARG A 185 -5.41 20.03 5.81
CA ARG A 185 -4.90 19.73 7.16
C ARG A 185 -5.97 19.02 7.98
N VAL A 186 -5.61 17.87 8.54
CA VAL A 186 -6.42 17.12 9.49
C VAL A 186 -5.99 17.47 10.91
N THR A 187 -6.95 17.72 11.80
CA THR A 187 -6.73 17.85 13.24
C THR A 187 -7.46 16.74 13.95
N LEU A 188 -6.70 15.95 14.71
CA LEU A 188 -7.16 14.84 15.52
C LEU A 188 -7.04 15.21 17.00
N ASP A 189 -7.98 14.74 17.81
CA ASP A 189 -8.02 14.98 19.24
C ASP A 189 -8.18 13.63 19.93
N PHE A 190 -7.14 13.19 20.62
CA PHE A 190 -7.02 11.85 21.18
C PHE A 190 -7.25 11.82 22.68
N ASN A 191 -7.64 10.66 23.20
CA ASN A 191 -7.56 10.38 24.62
C ASN A 191 -6.09 10.20 25.07
N GLN A 192 -5.87 10.01 26.38
CA GLN A 192 -4.52 9.90 26.94
C GLN A 192 -3.76 8.65 26.50
N SER A 193 -4.45 7.62 26.00
CA SER A 193 -3.84 6.36 25.57
C SER A 193 -2.92 6.52 24.34
N ILE A 194 -2.92 7.69 23.67
CA ILE A 194 -2.01 7.99 22.56
C ILE A 194 -0.55 8.17 23.00
N PHE A 195 -0.31 8.41 24.29
CA PHE A 195 1.05 8.58 24.82
C PHE A 195 1.62 7.22 25.22
N GLY A 196 2.80 6.88 24.71
CA GLY A 196 3.45 5.57 24.94
C GLY A 196 4.22 5.44 26.26
N SER A 197 4.34 6.54 27.03
CA SER A 197 5.10 6.53 28.29
C SER A 197 4.20 6.25 29.50
N ALA A 198 4.62 5.30 30.34
CA ALA A 198 4.05 5.05 31.67
C ALA A 198 4.42 6.14 32.71
N ASP A 199 5.32 7.07 32.37
CA ASP A 199 5.67 8.20 33.24
C ASP A 199 4.74 9.38 32.96
N GLU A 200 3.77 9.59 33.85
CA GLU A 200 2.78 10.69 33.78
C GLU A 200 3.42 12.09 33.64
N LYS A 201 4.71 12.25 34.01
CA LYS A 201 5.44 13.53 33.89
C LYS A 201 5.98 13.80 32.49
N THR A 202 6.08 12.79 31.63
CA THR A 202 6.56 12.91 30.25
C THR A 202 5.58 12.24 29.30
N LYS A 203 4.51 12.98 28.95
CA LYS A 203 3.60 12.61 27.86
C LYS A 203 4.31 12.76 26.53
N MET A 204 4.82 11.65 26.00
CA MET A 204 5.47 11.58 24.69
C MET A 204 4.68 10.64 23.79
N ILE A 205 4.45 11.08 22.56
CA ILE A 205 3.95 10.24 21.48
C ILE A 205 5.21 9.66 20.82
N SER A 206 5.20 8.35 20.56
CA SER A 206 6.31 7.69 19.88
C SER A 206 6.49 8.23 18.47
N SER A 207 7.71 8.19 17.94
CA SER A 207 7.99 8.62 16.57
C SER A 207 7.20 7.80 15.55
N GLU A 208 6.92 6.55 15.90
CA GLU A 208 6.28 5.56 15.07
C GLU A 208 4.79 5.87 14.86
N VAL A 209 4.14 6.46 15.88
CA VAL A 209 2.75 6.95 15.84
C VAL A 209 2.60 8.29 15.10
N LEU A 210 3.68 9.09 15.00
CA LEU A 210 3.64 10.43 14.41
C LEU A 210 3.86 10.48 12.89
N ASN A 211 4.50 9.46 12.30
CA ASN A 211 4.85 9.41 10.87
C ASN A 211 3.90 8.50 10.08
#